data_AF-A0A968A889-F1
#
_entry.id   AF-A0A968A889-F1
#
_cell.length_a   1.000
_cell.length_b   1.000
_cell.length_c   1.000
_cell.angle_alpha   90.00
_cell.angle_beta   90.00
_cell.angle_gamma   90.00
#
_symmetry.space_group_name_H-M   'P 1'
#
loop_
_entity.id
_entity.type
_entity.pdbx_description
1 polymer ?
#
loop_
_entity_poly.entity_id
_entity_poly.type
_entity_poly.pdbx_seq_one_letter_code
_entity_poly.pdbx_strand_id
1 'polypeptide(L)'
;NIAIIMGILPGTDGEVRMSKSLGNHIPILAPPDDMYGKVMSLPDKAMGVYFRLATRLSAAEIDEIEAGIADGNLHPRDAKMK
;
A
#
# COMPACT_ATOMS: atom_id res chain seq x y z
N ASN A 1 1.53 -15.33 27.97
CA ASN A 1 1.03 -15.01 26.62
C ASN A 1 1.43 -13.60 26.27
N ILE A 2 2.05 -13.40 25.11
CA ILE A 2 2.32 -12.07 24.55
C ILE A 2 1.32 -11.88 23.41
N ALA A 3 0.58 -10.78 23.44
CA ALA A 3 -0.33 -10.40 22.35
C ALA A 3 0.36 -9.36 21.46
N ILE A 4 0.25 -9.54 20.14
CA ILE A 4 0.77 -8.60 19.13
C ILE A 4 -0.41 -8.12 18.31
N ILE A 5 -0.52 -6.79 18.15
CA ILE A 5 -1.56 -6.14 17.38
C ILE A 5 -0.91 -5.48 16.17
N MET A 6 -1.46 -5.72 14.99
CA MET A 6 -0.98 -5.17 13.73
C MET A 6 -2.00 -4.15 13.19
N GLY A 7 -1.52 -3.22 12.37
CA GLY A 7 -2.38 -2.34 11.60
C GLY A 7 -3.23 -3.10 10.58
N ILE A 8 -4.27 -2.44 10.06
CA ILE A 8 -5.14 -2.97 9.02
C ILE A 8 -4.86 -2.26 7.70
N LEU A 9 -4.80 -3.02 6.61
CA LEU A 9 -4.67 -2.44 5.28
C LEU A 9 -5.97 -1.72 4.89
N PRO A 10 -5.90 -0.46 4.41
CA PRO A 10 -7.04 0.16 3.76
C PRO A 10 -7.29 -0.52 2.41
N GLY A 11 -8.51 -0.41 1.88
CA GLY A 11 -8.84 -0.92 0.56
C GLY A 11 -8.19 -0.12 -0.57
N THR A 12 -8.58 -0.42 -1.80
CA THR A 12 -8.17 0.33 -3.00
C THR A 12 -8.60 1.81 -2.97
N ASP A 13 -9.56 2.17 -2.11
CA ASP A 13 -9.99 3.55 -1.84
C ASP A 13 -9.04 4.33 -0.91
N GLY A 14 -8.16 3.63 -0.19
CA GLY A 14 -7.21 4.21 0.77
C GLY A 14 -7.84 4.84 2.02
N GLU A 15 -9.11 4.59 2.32
CA GLU A 15 -9.85 5.23 3.42
C GLU A 15 -10.38 4.21 4.41
N VAL A 16 -11.19 3.28 3.93
CA VAL A 16 -11.83 2.26 4.76
C VAL A 16 -11.04 0.97 4.69
N ARG A 17 -11.16 0.16 5.75
CA ARG A 17 -10.51 -1.16 5.80
C ARG A 17 -10.80 -1.97 4.53
N MET A 18 -9.80 -2.73 4.09
CA MET A 18 -9.97 -3.66 2.99
C MET A 18 -11.05 -4.69 3.32
N SER A 19 -12.04 -4.86 2.45
CA SER A 19 -13.13 -5.82 2.62
C SER A 19 -13.66 -6.35 1.29
N LYS A 20 -13.95 -7.65 1.25
CA LYS A 20 -14.65 -8.27 0.12
C LYS A 20 -16.05 -7.68 -0.09
N SER A 21 -16.77 -7.42 1.00
CA SER A 21 -18.14 -6.89 0.95
C SER A 21 -18.22 -5.42 0.49
N LEU A 22 -17.15 -4.65 0.70
CA LEU A 22 -17.06 -3.26 0.25
C LEU A 22 -16.55 -3.14 -1.19
N GLY A 23 -16.12 -4.25 -1.81
CA GLY A 23 -15.58 -4.26 -3.17
C GLY A 23 -14.19 -3.63 -3.31
N ASN A 24 -13.58 -3.16 -2.22
CA ASN A 24 -12.29 -2.45 -2.22
C ASN A 24 -11.08 -3.37 -1.93
N HIS A 25 -11.23 -4.68 -2.10
CA HIS A 25 -10.18 -5.65 -1.80
C HIS A 25 -9.32 -6.00 -3.02
N ILE A 26 -8.07 -6.38 -2.74
CA ILE A 26 -7.13 -6.92 -3.72
C ILE A 26 -7.13 -8.45 -3.58
N PRO A 27 -7.72 -9.21 -4.51
CA PRO A 27 -7.77 -10.67 -4.38
C PRO A 27 -6.39 -11.28 -4.65
N ILE A 28 -5.91 -12.12 -3.73
CA ILE A 28 -4.60 -12.81 -3.86
C ILE A 28 -4.61 -13.86 -4.99
N LEU A 29 -5.79 -14.38 -5.34
CA LEU A 29 -5.97 -15.37 -6.41
C LEU A 29 -6.38 -14.74 -7.74
N ALA A 30 -6.33 -13.41 -7.87
CA ALA A 30 -6.63 -12.76 -9.15
C ALA A 30 -5.48 -12.98 -10.15
N PRO A 31 -5.73 -12.84 -11.45
CA PRO A 31 -4.66 -12.78 -12.45
C PRO A 31 -3.59 -11.74 -12.07
N PRO A 32 -2.30 -11.96 -12.38
CA PRO A 32 -1.22 -11.04 -12.02
C PRO A 32 -1.47 -9.59 -12.44
N ASP A 33 -2.00 -9.38 -13.65
CA ASP A 33 -2.29 -8.04 -14.19
C ASP A 33 -3.41 -7.32 -13.41
N ASP A 34 -4.42 -8.05 -12.93
CA ASP A 34 -5.50 -7.48 -12.13
C ASP A 34 -5.00 -7.12 -10.72
N MET A 35 -4.21 -8.00 -10.10
CA MET A 35 -3.56 -7.69 -8.82
C MET A 35 -2.68 -6.44 -8.92
N TYR A 36 -1.82 -6.40 -9.94
CA TYR A 36 -0.91 -5.29 -10.19
C TYR A 36 -1.68 -3.99 -10.46
N GLY A 37 -2.71 -4.03 -11.31
CA GLY A 37 -3.56 -2.87 -11.60
C GLY A 37 -4.23 -2.31 -10.34
N LYS A 38 -4.75 -3.18 -9.46
CA LYS A 38 -5.34 -2.77 -8.19
C LYS A 38 -4.34 -2.12 -7.25
N VAL A 39 -3.14 -2.70 -7.10
CA VAL A 39 -2.06 -2.09 -6.29
C VAL A 39 -1.65 -0.73 -6.87
N MET A 40 -1.54 -0.62 -8.19
CA MET A 40 -1.18 0.65 -8.84
C MET A 40 -2.24 1.74 -8.69
N SER A 41 -3.51 1.35 -8.59
CA SER A 41 -4.63 2.27 -8.37
C SER A 41 -4.73 2.84 -6.95
N LEU A 42 -3.91 2.37 -6.01
CA LEU A 42 -3.92 2.87 -4.63
C LEU A 42 -3.69 4.39 -4.58
N PRO A 43 -4.43 5.16 -3.77
CA PRO A 43 -4.15 6.59 -3.61
C PRO A 43 -2.85 6.78 -2.82
N ASP A 44 -2.16 7.90 -3.07
CA ASP A 44 -0.82 8.14 -2.50
C ASP A 44 -0.82 8.12 -0.97
N LYS A 45 -1.90 8.61 -0.34
CA LYS A 45 -2.11 8.56 1.11
C LYS A 45 -2.09 7.14 1.70
N ALA A 46 -2.42 6.11 0.92
CA ALA A 46 -2.43 4.73 1.37
C ALA A 46 -1.07 4.03 1.18
N MET A 47 -0.18 4.58 0.36
CA MET A 47 1.08 3.95 -0.01
C MET A 47 1.96 3.65 1.21
N GLY A 48 2.09 4.59 2.13
CA GLY A 48 2.88 4.43 3.35
C GLY A 48 2.45 3.21 4.18
N VAL A 49 1.13 3.01 4.34
CA VAL A 49 0.59 1.86 5.08
C VAL A 49 0.86 0.54 4.34
N TYR A 50 0.74 0.54 3.02
CA TYR A 50 1.04 -0.63 2.20
C TYR A 50 2.52 -0.99 2.21
N PHE A 51 3.42 -0.01 2.12
CA PHE A 51 4.85 -0.27 2.23
C PHE A 51 5.19 -0.91 3.58
N ARG A 52 4.67 -0.36 4.69
CA ARG A 52 4.97 -0.88 6.04
C ARG A 52 4.40 -2.27 6.30
N LEU A 53 3.23 -2.60 5.75
CA LEU A 53 2.52 -3.85 6.08
C LEU A 53 2.66 -4.96 5.03
N ALA A 54 2.97 -4.62 3.78
CA ALA A 54 2.97 -5.56 2.66
C ALA A 54 4.32 -5.67 1.92
N THR A 55 5.35 -4.93 2.34
CA THR A 55 6.69 -5.04 1.75
C THR A 55 7.75 -5.40 2.78
N ARG A 56 8.96 -5.70 2.31
CA ARG A 56 10.14 -5.97 3.16
C ARG A 56 11.03 -4.75 3.35
N LEU A 57 10.58 -3.57 2.92
CA LEU A 57 11.33 -2.33 3.08
C LEU A 57 11.50 -2.02 4.57
N SER A 58 12.68 -1.52 4.91
CA SER A 58 12.96 -0.98 6.24
C SER A 58 12.19 0.31 6.47
N ALA A 59 12.00 0.68 7.74
CA ALA A 59 11.36 1.95 8.07
C ALA A 59 12.07 3.15 7.42
N ALA A 60 13.40 3.12 7.37
CA ALA A 60 14.20 4.18 6.75
C ALA A 60 13.93 4.31 5.24
N GLU A 61 13.89 3.20 4.50
CA GLU A 61 13.57 3.21 3.06
C GLU A 61 12.16 3.76 2.79
N ILE A 62 11.20 3.43 3.67
CA ILE A 62 9.82 3.92 3.54
C ILE A 62 9.76 5.42 3.81
N ASP A 63 10.44 5.90 4.85
CA ASP A 63 10.48 7.32 5.18
C ASP A 63 11.17 8.14 4.08
N GLU A 64 12.20 7.60 3.42
CA GLU A 64 12.83 8.19 2.23
C GLU A 64 11.87 8.29 1.04
N ILE A 65 11.07 7.23 0.80
CA ILE A 65 10.07 7.23 -0.27
C ILE A 65 8.98 8.27 0.01
N GLU A 66 8.48 8.35 1.24
CA GLU A 66 7.45 9.34 1.62
C GLU A 66 7.98 10.78 1.52
N ALA A 67 9.22 11.03 1.95
CA ALA A 67 9.86 12.33 1.81
C ALA A 67 10.05 12.72 0.34
N GLY A 68 10.53 11.79 -0.50
CA GLY A 68 10.71 12.01 -1.94
C GLY A 68 9.40 12.26 -2.69
N ILE A 69 8.28 11.70 -2.22
CA ILE A 69 6.97 12.02 -2.78
C ILE A 69 6.52 13.42 -2.34
N ALA A 70 6.75 13.78 -1.08
CA ALA A 70 6.34 15.08 -0.53
C ALA A 70 7.12 16.27 -1.10
N ASP A 71 8.40 16.07 -1.42
CA ASP A 71 9.26 17.11 -2.00
C ASP A 71 9.19 17.17 -3.54
N GLY A 72 8.52 16.20 -4.17
CA GLY A 72 8.33 16.11 -5.62
C GLY A 72 9.50 15.51 -6.40
N ASN A 73 10.54 15.02 -5.71
CA ASN A 73 11.69 14.36 -6.36
C ASN A 73 11.36 12.93 -6.83
N LEU A 74 10.31 12.32 -6.29
CA LEU A 74 9.86 10.97 -6.63
C LEU A 74 8.38 10.99 -7.03
N HIS A 75 8.10 10.59 -8.27
CA HIS A 75 6.72 10.47 -8.72
C HIS A 75 6.03 9.27 -8.04
N PRO A 76 4.81 9.42 -7.47
CA PRO A 76 4.13 8.34 -6.73
C PRO A 76 3.98 7.03 -7.52
N ARG A 77 3.76 7.13 -8.83
CA ARG A 77 3.71 5.97 -9.74
C ARG A 77 5.01 5.17 -9.74
N ASP A 78 6.15 5.84 -9.74
CA ASP A 78 7.46 5.17 -9.81
C ASP A 78 7.83 4.59 -8.45
N ALA A 79 7.43 5.26 -7.36
CA ALA A 79 7.52 4.72 -6.01
C ALA A 79 6.74 3.41 -5.86
N LYS A 80 5.55 3.29 -6.45
CA LYS A 80 4.75 2.03 -6.43
C LYS A 80 5.36 0.88 -7.25
N MET A 81 6.30 1.17 -8.15
CA MET A 81 6.97 0.17 -8.98
C MET A 81 8.20 -0.45 -8.31
N LYS A 82 8.70 0.16 -7.22
CA LYS A 82 9.76 -0.41 -6.39
C LYS A 82 9.25 -1.57 -5.53
#